data_AF-A0A1A9KFV3-F1
#
_entry.id   AF-A0A1A9KFV3-F1
#
_cell.length_a   1.000
_cell.length_b   1.000
_cell.length_c   1.000
_cell.angle_alpha   90.00
_cell.angle_beta   90.00
_cell.angle_gamma   90.00
#
_symmetry.space_group_name_H-M   'P 1'
#
loop_
_entity.id
_entity.type
_entity.pdbx_description
1 polymer ?
#
loop_
_entity_poly.entity_id
_entity_poly.type
_entity_poly.pdbx_seq_one_letter_code
_entity_poly.pdbx_strand_id
1 'polypeptide(L)'
;MSNTELWESGELGHSEEHAAVATGSKQEVDDALGLQLISIRLQKQLVGDLKKIAEYHGVGYQPMIRDLLNRFARSEIKKIMCQRLNEIEASEETVSESSTAPVKEFMEKMRA
;
A
#
# COMPACT_ATOMS: atom_id res chain seq x y z
N MET A 1 21.65 -41.69 0.31
CA MET A 1 20.76 -40.53 0.38
C MET A 1 21.49 -39.36 -0.26
N SER A 2 20.80 -38.57 -1.08
CA SER A 2 21.35 -37.33 -1.63
C SER A 2 21.56 -36.32 -0.50
N ASN A 3 22.57 -35.45 -0.62
CA ASN A 3 22.83 -34.39 0.36
C ASN A 3 21.57 -33.52 0.60
N THR A 4 20.73 -33.33 -0.42
CA THR A 4 19.44 -32.63 -0.31
C THR A 4 18.49 -33.32 0.67
N GLU A 5 18.42 -34.65 0.67
CA GLU A 5 17.50 -35.41 1.53
C GLU A 5 17.90 -35.30 3.02
N LEU A 6 19.19 -35.16 3.31
CA LEU A 6 19.73 -35.00 4.66
C LEU A 6 19.52 -33.58 5.24
N TRP A 7 19.41 -32.57 4.37
CA TRP A 7 19.01 -31.21 4.76
C TRP A 7 17.50 -31.13 5.02
N GLU A 8 16.68 -31.72 4.15
CA GLU A 8 15.21 -31.76 4.30
C GLU A 8 14.77 -32.60 5.50
N SER A 9 15.52 -33.65 5.87
CA SER A 9 15.28 -34.43 7.09
C SER A 9 15.71 -33.69 8.37
N GLY A 10 16.47 -32.60 8.25
CA GLY A 10 17.04 -31.86 9.37
C GLY A 10 18.22 -32.58 10.06
N GLU A 11 18.76 -33.64 9.46
CA GLU A 11 19.94 -34.34 9.99
C GLU A 11 21.21 -33.46 9.93
N LEU A 12 21.25 -32.53 8.98
CA LEU A 12 22.27 -31.49 8.85
C LEU A 12 21.74 -30.15 9.36
N GLY A 13 22.44 -29.53 10.32
CA GLY A 13 22.21 -28.14 10.73
C GLY A 13 21.14 -27.90 11.80
N HIS A 14 20.36 -28.92 12.19
CA HIS A 14 19.33 -28.79 13.24
C HIS A 14 19.85 -29.04 14.67
N SER A 15 21.15 -29.35 14.82
CA SER A 15 21.79 -29.48 16.12
C SER A 15 22.07 -28.11 16.75
N GLU A 16 21.95 -28.03 18.07
CA GLU A 16 22.22 -26.81 18.84
C GLU A 16 23.67 -26.33 18.68
N GLU A 17 24.60 -27.24 18.39
CA GLU A 17 26.01 -26.94 18.10
C GLU A 17 26.21 -26.05 16.86
N HIS A 18 25.22 -26.00 15.96
CA HIS A 18 25.25 -25.15 14.76
C HIS A 18 24.38 -23.90 14.88
N ALA A 19 23.68 -23.73 16.01
CA ALA A 19 22.90 -22.53 16.30
C ALA A 19 23.79 -21.44 16.92
N ALA A 20 23.77 -20.24 16.35
CA ALA A 20 24.44 -19.07 16.91
C ALA A 20 23.44 -17.93 17.09
N VAL A 21 23.64 -17.13 18.15
CA VAL A 21 22.84 -15.92 18.36
C VAL A 21 23.16 -14.94 17.24
N ALA A 22 22.12 -14.47 16.56
CA ALA A 22 22.26 -13.46 15.52
C ALA A 22 22.88 -12.17 16.12
N THR A 23 23.89 -11.64 15.44
CA THR A 23 24.57 -10.38 15.82
C THR A 23 23.81 -9.14 15.36
N GLY A 24 22.91 -9.28 14.38
CA GLY A 24 22.13 -8.18 13.82
C GLY A 24 21.02 -7.72 14.75
N SER A 25 20.73 -6.42 14.74
CA SER A 25 19.59 -5.86 15.47
C SER A 25 18.27 -6.14 14.77
N LYS A 26 17.15 -6.15 15.52
CA LYS A 26 15.80 -6.23 14.92
C LYS A 26 15.54 -5.07 13.96
N GLN A 27 16.14 -3.91 14.23
CA GLN A 27 16.03 -2.73 13.38
C GLN A 27 16.66 -2.95 12.01
N GLU A 28 17.84 -3.58 11.93
CA GLU A 28 18.48 -3.91 10.64
C GLU A 28 17.61 -4.85 9.79
N VAL A 29 16.93 -5.79 10.43
CA VAL A 29 15.99 -6.69 9.74
C VAL A 29 14.77 -5.93 9.25
N ASP A 30 14.19 -5.08 10.11
CA ASP A 30 13.05 -4.24 9.73
C ASP A 30 13.42 -3.30 8.56
N ASP A 31 14.59 -2.65 8.63
CA ASP A 31 15.09 -1.74 7.59
C ASP A 31 15.35 -2.49 6.26
N ALA A 32 15.96 -3.68 6.32
CA ALA A 32 16.18 -4.53 5.15
C ALA A 32 14.86 -4.97 4.49
N LEU A 33 13.79 -5.14 5.30
CA LEU A 33 12.44 -5.47 4.84
C LEU A 33 11.58 -4.23 4.50
N GLY A 34 12.12 -3.01 4.68
CA GLY A 34 11.38 -1.75 4.49
C GLY A 34 10.23 -1.57 5.47
N LEU A 35 10.34 -2.14 6.67
CA LEU A 35 9.32 -2.10 7.71
C LEU A 35 9.62 -0.99 8.71
N GLN A 36 8.58 -0.27 9.09
CA GLN A 36 8.66 0.73 10.14
C GLN A 36 7.72 0.34 11.27
N LEU A 37 8.26 0.26 12.49
CA LEU A 37 7.45 0.07 13.68
C LEU A 37 6.62 1.33 13.93
N ILE A 38 5.30 1.19 13.88
CA ILE A 38 4.36 2.25 14.25
C ILE A 38 3.74 1.94 15.61
N SER A 39 3.60 2.96 16.45
CA SER A 39 2.88 2.87 17.72
C SER A 39 1.58 3.64 17.62
N ILE A 40 0.47 2.91 17.47
CA ILE A 40 -0.88 3.47 17.37
C ILE A 40 -1.72 3.02 18.56
N ARG A 41 -2.52 3.94 19.13
CA ARG A 41 -3.50 3.60 20.17
C ARG A 41 -4.84 3.30 19.52
N LEU A 42 -5.37 2.10 19.77
CA LEU A 42 -6.68 1.66 19.29
C LEU A 42 -7.58 1.29 20.46
N GLN A 43 -8.89 1.40 20.27
CA GLN A 43 -9.88 0.95 21.26
C GLN A 43 -9.76 -0.58 21.44
N LYS A 44 -9.84 -1.06 22.70
CA LYS A 44 -9.73 -2.49 23.01
C LYS A 44 -10.77 -3.33 22.26
N GLN A 45 -12.00 -2.81 22.17
CA GLN A 45 -13.09 -3.46 21.46
C GLN A 45 -12.76 -3.66 19.99
N LEU A 46 -12.30 -2.59 19.31
CA LEU A 46 -11.89 -2.62 17.92
C LEU A 46 -10.78 -3.67 17.67
N VAL A 47 -9.75 -3.71 18.51
CA VAL A 47 -8.68 -4.71 18.40
C VAL A 47 -9.23 -6.13 18.55
N GLY A 48 -10.17 -6.34 19.48
CA GLY A 48 -10.84 -7.63 19.67
C GLY A 48 -11.63 -8.06 18.44
N ASP A 49 -12.41 -7.15 17.86
CA ASP A 49 -13.24 -7.45 16.69
C ASP A 49 -12.39 -7.72 15.44
N LEU A 50 -11.32 -6.96 15.23
CA LEU A 50 -10.36 -7.20 14.14
C LEU A 50 -9.67 -8.55 14.27
N LYS A 51 -9.33 -9.00 15.49
CA LYS A 51 -8.76 -10.34 15.69
C LYS A 51 -9.75 -11.45 15.32
N LYS A 52 -11.02 -11.32 15.71
CA LYS A 52 -12.07 -12.29 15.34
C LYS A 52 -12.29 -12.36 13.83
N ILE A 53 -12.27 -11.21 13.16
CA ILE A 53 -12.37 -11.16 11.69
C ILE A 53 -11.18 -11.88 11.06
N ALA A 54 -9.96 -11.64 11.56
CA ALA A 54 -8.76 -12.30 11.06
C ALA A 54 -8.83 -13.83 11.24
N GLU A 55 -9.28 -14.28 12.41
CA GLU A 55 -9.50 -15.70 12.74
C GLU A 55 -10.53 -16.34 11.80
N TYR A 56 -11.65 -15.67 11.55
CA TYR A 56 -12.67 -16.15 10.60
C TYR A 56 -12.12 -16.32 9.18
N HIS A 57 -11.23 -15.43 8.74
CA HIS A 57 -10.57 -15.51 7.43
C HIS A 57 -9.35 -16.44 7.41
N GLY A 58 -8.97 -17.03 8.54
CA GLY A 58 -7.78 -17.89 8.64
C GLY A 58 -6.45 -17.15 8.46
N VAL A 59 -6.42 -15.84 8.70
CA VAL A 59 -5.23 -14.99 8.55
C VAL A 59 -4.82 -14.39 9.88
N GLY A 60 -3.52 -14.08 10.03
CA GLY A 60 -3.05 -13.36 11.21
C GLY A 60 -3.58 -11.93 11.26
N TYR A 61 -3.89 -11.42 12.46
CA TYR A 61 -4.33 -10.04 12.68
C TYR A 61 -3.32 -9.02 12.10
N GLN A 62 -2.03 -9.18 12.38
CA GLN A 62 -0.99 -8.25 11.90
C GLN A 62 -0.90 -8.22 10.36
N PRO A 63 -0.82 -9.36 9.64
CA PRO A 63 -0.93 -9.40 8.18
C PRO A 63 -2.20 -8.74 7.64
N MET A 64 -3.35 -9.03 8.25
CA MET A 64 -4.64 -8.49 7.80
C MET A 64 -4.69 -6.96 7.94
N ILE A 65 -4.22 -6.41 9.06
CA ILE A 65 -4.19 -4.96 9.27
C ILE A 65 -3.22 -4.29 8.30
N ARG A 66 -2.08 -4.91 8.03
CA ARG A 66 -1.13 -4.41 7.02
C ARG A 66 -1.78 -4.33 5.64
N ASP A 67 -2.51 -5.38 5.22
CA ASP A 67 -3.25 -5.37 3.95
C ASP A 67 -4.31 -4.27 3.92
N LEU A 68 -5.10 -4.15 5.00
CA LEU A 68 -6.17 -3.15 5.11
C LEU A 68 -5.62 -1.72 4.96
N LEU A 69 -4.54 -1.39 5.67
CA LEU A 69 -3.90 -0.08 5.58
C LEU A 69 -3.33 0.20 4.18
N ASN A 70 -2.73 -0.80 3.54
CA ASN A 70 -2.22 -0.66 2.17
C ASN A 70 -3.36 -0.44 1.16
N ARG A 71 -4.45 -1.19 1.28
CA ARG A 71 -5.63 -1.04 0.42
C ARG A 71 -6.27 0.33 0.57
N PHE A 72 -6.41 0.80 1.82
CA PHE A 72 -6.92 2.13 2.11
C PHE A 72 -6.03 3.21 1.47
N ALA A 73 -4.73 3.18 1.73
CA ALA A 73 -3.79 4.17 1.18
C ALA A 73 -3.82 4.22 -0.35
N ARG A 74 -3.79 3.05 -1.01
CA ARG A 74 -3.88 2.94 -2.47
C ARG A 74 -5.17 3.55 -3.02
N SER A 75 -6.30 3.24 -2.39
CA SER A 75 -7.61 3.75 -2.79
C SER A 75 -7.69 5.27 -2.65
N GLU A 76 -7.21 5.81 -1.53
CA GLU A 76 -7.30 7.24 -1.24
C GLU A 76 -6.36 8.06 -2.15
N ILE A 77 -5.13 7.59 -2.37
CA ILE A 77 -4.21 8.21 -3.33
C ILE A 77 -4.83 8.26 -4.72
N LYS A 78 -5.42 7.15 -5.19
CA LYS A 78 -6.08 7.11 -6.51
C LYS A 78 -7.21 8.14 -6.58
N LYS A 79 -8.05 8.22 -5.55
CA LYS A 79 -9.16 9.18 -5.48
C LYS A 79 -8.67 10.62 -5.53
N ILE A 80 -7.64 10.96 -4.76
CA ILE A 80 -7.02 12.30 -4.76
C ILE A 80 -6.49 12.65 -6.15
N MET A 81 -5.80 11.71 -6.81
CA MET A 81 -5.25 11.94 -8.15
C MET A 81 -6.34 12.13 -9.21
N CYS A 82 -7.39 11.30 -9.19
CA CYS A 82 -8.53 11.48 -10.10
C CYS A 82 -9.23 12.83 -9.88
N GLN A 83 -9.41 13.24 -8.62
CA GLN A 83 -9.99 14.55 -8.32
C GLN A 83 -9.13 15.69 -8.90
N ARG A 84 -7.81 15.63 -8.69
CA ARG A 84 -6.90 16.66 -9.23
C ARG A 84 -6.89 16.70 -10.76
N LEU A 85 -6.96 15.54 -11.43
CA LEU A 85 -7.05 15.49 -12.89
C LEU A 85 -8.32 16.18 -13.38
N ASN A 86 -9.47 15.87 -12.76
CA ASN A 86 -10.74 16.51 -13.12
C ASN A 86 -10.72 18.03 -12.88
N GLU A 87 -10.06 18.50 -11.81
CA GLU A 87 -9.89 19.93 -11.53
C GLU A 87 -9.05 20.63 -12.61
N ILE A 88 -7.99 19.97 -13.09
CA ILE A 88 -7.15 20.48 -14.18
C ILE A 88 -7.96 20.52 -15.49
N GLU A 89 -8.64 19.42 -15.85
CA GLU A 89 -9.47 19.35 -17.07
C GLU A 89 -10.57 20.43 -17.06
N ALA A 90 -11.26 20.62 -15.94
CA ALA A 90 -12.26 21.69 -15.81
C ALA A 90 -11.63 23.10 -15.93
N SER A 91 -10.42 23.29 -15.43
CA SER A 91 -9.68 24.56 -15.60
C SER A 91 -9.22 24.78 -17.04
N GLU A 92 -8.88 23.71 -17.78
CA GLU A 92 -8.48 23.78 -19.18
C GLU A 92 -9.69 24.00 -20.11
N GLU A 93 -10.83 23.37 -19.84
CA GLU A 93 -12.09 23.59 -20.58
C GLU A 93 -12.56 25.04 -20.43
N THR A 94 -12.54 25.59 -19.22
CA THR A 94 -12.93 26.99 -18.98
C THR A 94 -11.97 28.00 -19.65
N VAL A 95 -10.68 27.69 -19.72
CA VAL A 95 -9.69 28.52 -20.42
C VAL A 95 -9.79 28.38 -21.94
N SER A 96 -10.06 27.19 -22.46
CA SER A 96 -10.25 26.91 -23.90
C SER A 96 -11.50 27.60 -24.46
N GLU A 97 -12.63 27.52 -23.74
CA GLU A 97 -13.88 28.16 -24.18
C GLU A 97 -13.79 29.69 -24.17
N SER A 98 -13.17 30.28 -23.14
CA SER A 98 -12.97 31.73 -23.06
C SER A 98 -11.93 32.26 -24.06
N SER A 99 -10.87 31.52 -24.34
CA SER A 99 -9.82 31.93 -25.28
C SER A 99 -10.26 31.84 -26.75
N THR A 100 -11.21 30.96 -27.09
CA THR A 100 -11.70 30.81 -28.48
C THR A 100 -12.95 31.64 -28.77
N ALA A 101 -13.58 32.20 -27.73
CA ALA A 101 -14.81 33.00 -27.86
C ALA A 101 -14.70 34.19 -28.82
N PRO A 102 -13.62 35.02 -28.80
CA PRO A 102 -13.50 36.15 -29.72
C PRO A 102 -13.39 35.73 -31.20
N VAL A 103 -12.77 34.57 -31.46
CA VAL A 103 -12.61 34.04 -32.83
C VAL A 103 -13.93 33.46 -33.35
N LYS A 104 -14.71 32.80 -32.49
CA LYS A 104 -16.03 32.27 -32.84
C LYS A 104 -17.01 33.38 -33.21
N GLU A 105 -17.09 34.45 -32.41
CA GLU A 105 -17.94 35.62 -32.70
C GLU A 105 -17.55 36.32 -34.02
N PHE A 106 -16.24 36.44 -34.28
CA PHE A 106 -15.75 37.05 -35.52
C PHE A 106 -16.15 36.25 -36.77
N MET A 107 -16.07 34.92 -36.71
CA MET A 107 -16.43 34.02 -37.81
C MET A 107 -17.94 34.02 -38.11
N GLU A 108 -18.78 34.16 -37.09
CA GLU A 108 -20.24 34.26 -37.27
C GLU A 108 -20.64 35.59 -37.92
N LYS A 109 -19.99 36.69 -37.53
CA LYS A 109 -20.27 38.03 -38.07
C LYS A 109 -19.86 38.20 -39.54
N MET A 110 -18.90 37.42 -40.02
CA MET A 110 -18.49 37.36 -41.43
C MET A 110 -19.40 36.48 -42.30
N ARG A 111 -20.26 35.65 -41.70
CA ARG A 111 -21.23 34.80 -42.39
C ARG A 111 -22.61 35.43 -42.55
N ALA A 112 -22.89 36.53 -41.83
CA ALA A 112 -24.12 37.32 -41.92
C ALA A 112 -23.97 38.43 -42.97
#